data_AF-A0A1J0AD39-F1
#
_entry.id   AF-A0A1J0AD39-F1
#
_cell.length_a   1.000
_cell.length_b   1.000
_cell.length_c   1.000
_cell.angle_alpha   90.00
_cell.angle_beta   90.00
_cell.angle_gamma   90.00
#
_symmetry.space_group_name_H-M   'P 1'
#
loop_
_entity.id
_entity.type
_entity.pdbx_description
1 polymer ?
#
loop_
_entity_poly.entity_id
_entity_poly.type
_entity_poly.pdbx_seq_one_letter_code
_entity_poly.pdbx_strand_id
1 'polypeptide(L)'
;MLSPSTVNDVTQLAILHLRQELDRLEEILVADSPRVPLSGRVLVNEQMIFAQLDQLRHHLPAMVLEAEQVLQRREDILRHAQTQAQQIVLGAEQQAARILDQHLISQQAQQEAQRLRAQVQQECAALRQNTVAELHHLRQQTEAELAQQRQQTEAERQRLIQGAETYANQVLTLLEQVLGENLQRVQQGRQQLHQRHSP
;
A
#
# COMPACT_ATOMS: atom_id res chain seq x y z
N MET A 1 -35.23 25.00 22.95
CA MET A 1 -35.48 23.58 23.29
C MET A 1 -35.87 23.50 24.75
N LEU A 2 -37.15 23.25 25.05
CA LEU A 2 -37.64 23.10 26.42
C LEU A 2 -37.33 21.67 26.88
N SER A 3 -36.73 21.56 28.07
CA SER A 3 -36.25 20.32 28.68
C SER A 3 -37.36 19.27 28.85
N PRO A 4 -37.07 17.96 28.82
CA PRO A 4 -38.06 16.91 29.10
C PRO A 4 -38.70 17.03 30.50
N SER A 5 -38.08 17.75 31.43
CA SER A 5 -38.61 18.06 32.76
C SER A 5 -39.83 18.98 32.70
N THR A 6 -39.80 20.06 31.91
CA THR A 6 -40.88 21.05 31.91
C THR A 6 -42.18 20.53 31.31
N VAL A 7 -42.12 19.57 30.38
CA VAL A 7 -43.32 18.93 29.80
C VAL A 7 -43.99 17.98 30.80
N ASN A 8 -43.18 17.26 31.58
CA ASN A 8 -43.67 16.42 32.67
C ASN A 8 -44.28 17.26 33.80
N ASP A 9 -43.69 18.42 34.09
CA ASP A 9 -44.18 19.34 35.12
C ASP A 9 -45.54 19.95 34.74
N VAL A 10 -45.76 20.33 33.48
CA VAL A 10 -47.04 20.93 33.04
C VAL A 10 -48.17 19.89 32.98
N THR A 11 -47.88 18.68 32.49
CA THR A 11 -48.87 17.58 32.50
C THR A 11 -49.20 17.11 33.92
N GLN A 12 -48.23 17.07 34.83
CA GLN A 12 -48.48 16.77 36.25
C GLN A 12 -49.33 17.86 36.92
N LEU A 13 -49.11 19.13 36.59
CA LEU A 13 -49.88 20.25 37.13
C LEU A 13 -51.32 20.26 36.61
N ALA A 14 -51.51 19.93 35.33
CA ALA A 14 -52.83 19.80 34.73
C ALA A 14 -53.62 18.60 35.30
N ILE A 15 -52.98 17.43 35.47
CA ILE A 15 -53.58 16.25 36.11
C ILE A 15 -53.96 16.54 37.57
N LEU A 16 -53.10 17.25 38.32
CA LEU A 16 -53.38 17.67 39.69
C LEU A 16 -54.62 18.57 39.76
N HIS A 17 -54.73 19.52 38.82
CA HIS A 17 -55.87 20.44 38.74
C HIS A 17 -57.17 19.70 38.40
N LEU A 18 -57.16 18.80 37.42
CA LEU A 18 -58.33 17.98 37.10
C LEU A 18 -58.73 17.10 38.29
N ARG A 19 -57.76 16.52 39.01
CA ARG A 19 -58.04 15.73 40.21
C ARG A 19 -58.70 16.60 41.28
N GLN A 20 -58.19 17.80 41.54
CA GLN A 20 -58.80 18.73 42.50
C GLN A 20 -60.22 19.13 42.12
N GLU A 21 -60.52 19.37 40.85
CA GLU A 21 -61.88 19.71 40.40
C GLU A 21 -62.83 18.49 40.46
N LEU A 22 -62.32 17.26 40.30
CA LEU A 22 -63.08 16.04 40.53
C LEU A 22 -63.29 15.75 42.02
N ASP A 23 -62.26 15.93 42.84
CA ASP A 23 -62.31 15.79 44.31
C ASP A 23 -63.33 16.77 44.90
N ARG A 24 -63.40 18.02 44.40
CA ARG A 24 -64.43 19.00 44.76
C ARG A 24 -65.84 18.55 44.35
N LEU A 25 -65.99 17.96 43.16
CA LEU A 25 -67.28 17.43 42.71
C LEU A 25 -67.72 16.26 43.59
N GLU A 26 -66.79 15.38 43.98
CA GLU A 26 -67.03 14.30 44.93
C GLU A 26 -67.41 14.85 46.32
N GLU A 27 -66.74 15.88 46.81
CA GLU A 27 -67.04 16.54 48.09
C GLU A 27 -68.46 17.14 48.10
N ILE A 28 -68.86 17.82 47.01
CA ILE A 28 -70.23 18.35 46.85
C ILE A 28 -71.28 17.25 46.90
N LEU A 29 -70.99 16.09 46.27
CA LEU A 29 -71.90 14.95 46.19
C LEU A 29 -71.97 14.14 47.50
N VAL A 30 -70.88 14.07 48.26
CA VAL A 30 -70.75 13.17 49.43
C VAL A 30 -70.90 13.89 50.76
N ALA A 31 -70.35 15.10 50.90
CA ALA A 31 -70.27 15.84 52.17
C ALA A 31 -71.36 16.93 52.30
N ASP A 32 -71.60 17.72 51.25
CA ASP A 32 -72.51 18.88 51.32
C ASP A 32 -73.98 18.55 50.99
N SER A 33 -74.24 17.35 50.48
CA SER A 33 -75.56 16.97 49.99
C SER A 33 -76.26 15.96 50.92
N PRO A 34 -77.40 16.32 51.56
CA PRO A 34 -78.10 15.41 52.47
C PRO A 34 -78.67 14.19 51.72
N ARG A 35 -78.41 13.00 52.26
CA ARG A 35 -78.97 11.74 51.75
C ARG A 35 -80.43 11.63 52.16
N VAL A 36 -81.30 11.34 51.20
CA VAL A 36 -82.73 11.10 51.45
C VAL A 36 -82.89 9.67 52.01
N PRO A 37 -83.34 9.51 53.27
CA PRO A 37 -83.44 8.19 53.90
C PRO A 37 -84.36 7.25 53.11
N LEU A 38 -84.04 5.96 53.08
CA LEU A 38 -84.78 4.86 52.41
C LEU A 38 -84.90 4.94 50.87
N SER A 39 -84.36 5.97 50.19
CA SER A 39 -84.46 6.10 48.72
C SER A 39 -83.14 5.96 47.96
N GLY A 40 -81.99 5.94 48.67
CA GLY A 40 -80.67 5.90 48.04
C GLY A 40 -80.30 7.17 47.25
N ARG A 41 -81.14 8.22 47.29
CA ARG A 41 -80.96 9.47 46.53
C ARG A 41 -80.23 10.53 47.36
N VAL A 42 -79.43 11.34 46.68
CA VAL A 42 -78.69 12.47 47.25
C VAL A 42 -79.37 13.75 46.76
N LEU A 43 -79.71 14.65 47.68
CA LEU A 43 -80.26 15.96 47.33
C LEU A 43 -79.11 16.94 47.12
N VAL A 44 -78.87 17.32 45.86
CA VAL A 44 -77.75 18.20 45.52
C VAL A 44 -78.23 19.56 45.04
N ASN A 45 -77.47 20.61 45.36
CA ASN A 45 -77.68 21.93 44.79
C ASN A 45 -77.30 21.93 43.30
N GLU A 46 -78.32 22.03 42.45
CA GLU A 46 -78.18 22.08 40.99
C GLU A 46 -77.20 23.16 40.53
N GLN A 47 -77.25 24.36 41.12
CA GLN A 47 -76.40 25.49 40.71
C GLN A 47 -74.91 25.23 41.00
N MET A 48 -74.62 24.56 42.12
CA MET A 48 -73.25 24.25 42.54
C MET A 48 -72.63 23.15 41.67
N ILE A 49 -73.39 22.10 41.35
CA ILE A 49 -72.95 21.05 40.40
C ILE A 49 -72.75 21.64 39.01
N PHE A 50 -73.70 22.43 38.50
CA PHE A 50 -73.59 22.99 37.15
C PHE A 50 -72.38 23.92 37.01
N ALA A 51 -72.11 24.76 38.02
CA ALA A 51 -70.91 25.60 38.03
C ALA A 51 -69.62 24.76 37.98
N GLN A 52 -69.55 23.67 38.75
CA GLN A 52 -68.40 22.76 38.75
C GLN A 52 -68.25 22.01 37.42
N LEU A 53 -69.36 21.58 36.82
CA LEU A 53 -69.39 20.93 35.50
C LEU A 53 -68.98 21.88 34.37
N ASP A 54 -69.39 23.15 34.45
CA ASP A 54 -68.99 24.17 33.47
C ASP A 54 -67.51 24.54 33.61
N GLN A 55 -66.96 24.57 34.82
CA GLN A 55 -65.51 24.69 35.04
C GLN A 55 -64.75 23.50 34.44
N LEU A 56 -65.20 22.27 34.66
CA LEU A 56 -64.59 21.09 34.02
C LEU A 56 -64.71 21.15 32.50
N ARG A 57 -65.88 21.54 31.96
CA ARG A 57 -66.12 21.68 30.51
C ARG A 57 -65.22 22.74 29.87
N HIS A 58 -64.89 23.81 30.60
CA HIS A 58 -64.01 24.87 30.11
C HIS A 58 -62.54 24.44 30.05
N HIS A 59 -62.06 23.72 31.06
CA HIS A 59 -60.63 23.39 31.20
C HIS A 59 -60.22 22.07 30.53
N LEU A 60 -61.10 21.06 30.47
CA LEU A 60 -60.79 19.75 29.89
C LEU A 60 -60.33 19.79 28.42
N PRO A 61 -60.96 20.55 27.50
CA PRO A 61 -60.55 20.58 26.09
C PRO A 61 -59.11 21.07 25.91
N ALA A 62 -58.71 22.10 26.67
CA ALA A 62 -57.36 22.66 26.61
C ALA A 62 -56.31 21.63 27.08
N MET A 63 -56.60 20.90 28.16
CA MET A 63 -55.73 19.84 28.68
C MET A 63 -55.56 18.67 27.70
N VAL A 64 -56.64 18.24 27.03
CA VAL A 64 -56.59 17.16 26.04
C VAL A 64 -55.76 17.58 24.82
N LEU A 65 -55.95 18.82 24.34
CA LEU A 65 -55.17 19.36 23.23
C LEU A 65 -53.68 19.45 23.56
N GLU A 66 -53.34 19.86 24.78
CA GLU A 66 -51.95 19.91 25.24
C GLU A 66 -51.33 18.51 25.32
N ALA A 67 -52.06 17.52 25.86
CA ALA A 67 -51.61 16.14 25.90
C ALA A 67 -51.34 15.57 24.50
N GLU A 68 -52.21 15.88 23.52
CA GLU A 68 -52.03 15.47 22.12
C GLU A 68 -50.76 16.10 21.51
N GLN A 69 -50.52 17.39 21.75
CA GLN A 69 -49.31 18.06 21.30
C GLN A 69 -48.03 17.47 21.90
N VAL A 70 -48.08 17.06 23.17
CA VAL A 70 -46.95 16.40 23.83
C VAL A 70 -46.68 15.04 23.20
N LEU A 71 -47.72 14.25 22.90
CA LEU A 71 -47.58 12.97 22.21
C LEU A 71 -46.99 13.16 20.81
N GLN A 72 -47.50 14.11 20.02
CA GLN A 72 -46.97 14.42 18.70
C GLN A 72 -45.50 14.83 18.74
N ARG A 73 -45.12 15.74 19.66
CA ARG A 73 -43.71 16.14 19.84
C ARG A 73 -42.82 14.97 20.23
N ARG A 74 -43.30 14.07 21.09
CA ARG A 74 -42.56 12.85 21.46
C ARG A 74 -42.33 11.96 20.26
N GLU A 75 -43.36 11.73 19.44
CA GLU A 75 -43.24 10.93 18.22
C GLU A 75 -42.26 11.54 17.23
N ASP A 76 -42.29 12.86 17.05
CA ASP A 76 -41.37 13.57 16.17
C ASP A 76 -39.92 13.47 16.65
N ILE A 77 -39.68 13.62 17.96
CA ILE A 77 -38.35 13.43 18.56
C ILE A 77 -37.86 12.00 18.33
N LEU A 78 -38.71 10.99 18.56
CA LEU A 78 -38.35 9.59 18.37
C LEU A 78 -38.03 9.30 16.90
N ARG A 79 -38.85 9.80 15.97
CA ARG A 79 -38.63 9.65 14.54
C ARG A 79 -37.33 10.32 14.11
N HIS A 80 -37.07 11.53 14.60
CA HIS A 80 -35.83 12.24 14.29
C HIS A 80 -34.60 11.51 14.83
N ALA A 81 -34.65 11.05 16.09
CA ALA A 81 -33.57 10.29 16.70
C ALA A 81 -33.30 8.97 15.96
N GLN A 82 -34.35 8.26 15.52
CA GLN A 82 -34.22 7.04 14.71
C GLN A 82 -33.55 7.32 13.37
N THR A 83 -33.98 8.35 12.65
CA THR A 83 -33.36 8.75 11.38
C THR A 83 -31.90 9.15 11.56
N GLN A 84 -31.57 9.92 12.60
CA GLN A 84 -30.18 10.29 12.90
C GLN A 84 -29.33 9.06 13.23
N ALA A 85 -29.85 8.14 14.05
CA ALA A 85 -29.15 6.90 14.37
C ALA A 85 -28.87 6.06 13.11
N GLN A 86 -29.85 5.94 12.21
CA GLN A 86 -29.68 5.25 10.93
C GLN A 86 -28.62 5.93 10.05
N GLN A 87 -28.63 7.27 9.97
CA GLN A 87 -27.63 8.02 9.22
C GLN A 87 -26.21 7.82 9.77
N ILE A 88 -26.07 7.80 11.10
CA ILE A 88 -24.78 7.55 11.76
C ILE A 88 -24.27 6.14 11.43
N VAL A 89 -25.14 5.11 11.54
CA VAL A 89 -24.77 3.72 11.23
C VAL A 89 -24.36 3.59 9.77
N LEU A 90 -25.15 4.11 8.83
CA LEU A 90 -24.82 4.07 7.40
C LEU A 90 -23.53 4.81 7.09
N GLY A 91 -23.29 5.97 7.71
CA GLY A 91 -22.05 6.71 7.56
C GLY A 91 -20.84 5.95 8.09
N ALA A 92 -20.98 5.27 9.24
CA ALA A 92 -19.94 4.45 9.82
C ALA A 92 -19.62 3.22 8.95
N GLU A 93 -20.64 2.54 8.42
CA GLU A 93 -20.48 1.40 7.51
C GLU A 93 -19.77 1.80 6.21
N GLN A 94 -20.18 2.91 5.59
CA GLN A 94 -19.53 3.43 4.39
C GLN A 94 -18.07 3.81 4.64
N GLN A 95 -17.78 4.43 5.79
CA GLN A 95 -16.41 4.77 6.15
C GLN A 95 -15.56 3.53 6.42
N ALA A 96 -16.11 2.52 7.11
CA ALA A 96 -15.44 1.26 7.34
C ALA A 96 -15.13 0.54 6.02
N ALA A 97 -16.08 0.50 5.08
CA ALA A 97 -15.87 -0.07 3.74
C ALA A 97 -14.73 0.65 2.99
N ARG A 98 -14.72 2.00 2.99
CA ARG A 98 -13.65 2.77 2.36
C ARG A 98 -12.26 2.50 2.97
N ILE A 99 -12.18 2.42 4.30
CA ILE A 99 -10.92 2.13 4.99
C ILE A 99 -10.43 0.73 4.64
N LEU A 100 -11.34 -0.26 4.60
CA LEU A 100 -11.00 -1.63 4.24
C LEU A 100 -10.51 -1.73 2.80
N ASP A 101 -11.20 -1.09 1.85
CA ASP A 101 -10.77 -1.04 0.45
C ASP A 101 -9.39 -0.38 0.30
N GLN A 102 -9.17 0.78 0.93
CA GLN A 102 -7.87 1.44 0.92
C GLN A 102 -6.77 0.56 1.52
N HIS A 103 -7.07 -0.12 2.62
CA HIS A 103 -6.12 -1.02 3.26
C HIS A 103 -5.79 -2.23 2.38
N LEU A 104 -6.79 -2.84 1.73
CA LEU A 104 -6.58 -3.95 0.79
C LEU A 104 -5.74 -3.53 -0.41
N ILE A 105 -6.03 -2.37 -1.01
CA ILE A 105 -5.24 -1.81 -2.11
C ILE A 105 -3.79 -1.56 -1.65
N SER A 106 -3.62 -0.97 -0.46
CA SER A 106 -2.28 -0.68 0.08
C SER A 106 -1.49 -1.97 0.35
N GLN A 107 -2.13 -2.98 0.97
CA GLN A 107 -1.49 -4.27 1.21
C GLN A 107 -1.12 -4.99 -0.08
N GLN A 108 -2.02 -5.00 -1.08
CA GLN A 108 -1.73 -5.59 -2.37
C GLN A 108 -0.56 -4.88 -3.07
N ALA A 109 -0.57 -3.56 -3.10
CA ALA A 109 0.52 -2.77 -3.66
C ALA A 109 1.85 -3.01 -2.94
N GLN A 110 1.84 -3.16 -1.61
CA GLN A 110 3.02 -3.52 -0.83
C GLN A 110 3.54 -4.92 -1.17
N GLN A 111 2.66 -5.91 -1.29
CA GLN A 111 3.03 -7.27 -1.67
C GLN A 111 3.62 -7.32 -3.09
N GLU A 112 3.01 -6.64 -4.04
CA GLU A 112 3.51 -6.54 -5.41
C GLU A 112 4.86 -5.82 -5.46
N ALA A 113 5.02 -4.71 -4.73
CA ALA A 113 6.30 -4.01 -4.64
C ALA A 113 7.39 -4.88 -4.01
N GLN A 114 7.08 -5.67 -2.98
CA GLN A 114 8.03 -6.61 -2.38
C GLN A 114 8.41 -7.72 -3.36
N ARG A 115 7.44 -8.31 -4.07
CA ARG A 115 7.70 -9.31 -5.11
C ARG A 115 8.59 -8.75 -6.22
N LEU A 116 8.28 -7.57 -6.73
CA LEU A 116 9.06 -6.90 -7.76
C LEU A 116 10.50 -6.62 -7.28
N ARG A 117 10.66 -6.12 -6.05
CA ARG A 117 11.99 -5.90 -5.47
C ARG A 117 12.79 -7.18 -5.34
N ALA A 118 12.18 -8.26 -4.87
CA ALA A 118 12.84 -9.56 -4.76
C ALA A 118 13.26 -10.09 -6.14
N GLN A 119 12.37 -9.97 -7.14
CA GLN A 119 12.67 -10.36 -8.52
C GLN A 119 13.84 -9.55 -9.08
N VAL A 120 13.81 -8.21 -8.97
CA VAL A 120 14.89 -7.35 -9.46
C VAL A 120 16.21 -7.67 -8.75
N GLN A 121 16.20 -7.92 -7.44
CA GLN A 121 17.40 -8.32 -6.70
C GLN A 121 17.97 -9.64 -7.20
N GLN A 122 17.11 -10.63 -7.47
CA GLN A 122 17.52 -11.92 -8.02
C GLN A 122 18.07 -11.77 -9.44
N GLU A 123 17.40 -11.01 -10.30
CA GLU A 123 17.86 -10.73 -11.66
C GLU A 123 19.19 -9.98 -11.68
N CYS A 124 19.36 -8.94 -10.85
CA CYS A 124 20.63 -8.23 -10.71
C CYS A 124 21.75 -9.14 -10.16
N ALA A 125 21.43 -10.05 -9.24
CA ALA A 125 22.41 -11.02 -8.74
C ALA A 125 22.83 -12.01 -9.83
N ALA A 126 21.87 -12.56 -10.57
CA ALA A 126 22.12 -13.48 -11.68
C ALA A 126 22.91 -12.80 -12.80
N LEU A 127 22.53 -11.57 -13.20
CA LEU A 127 23.24 -10.80 -14.21
C LEU A 127 24.69 -10.56 -13.79
N ARG A 128 24.93 -10.13 -12.54
CA ARG A 128 26.29 -9.94 -12.02
C ARG A 128 27.11 -11.22 -12.05
N GLN A 129 26.53 -12.36 -11.64
CA GLN A 129 27.22 -13.64 -11.69
C GLN A 129 27.58 -14.04 -13.12
N ASN A 130 26.64 -13.90 -14.05
CA ASN A 130 26.86 -14.20 -15.46
C ASN A 130 27.95 -13.32 -16.06
N THR A 131 27.89 -12.01 -15.85
CA THR A 131 28.92 -11.07 -16.34
C THR A 131 30.30 -11.39 -15.77
N VAL A 132 30.39 -11.74 -14.48
CA VAL A 132 31.68 -12.14 -13.87
C VAL A 132 32.19 -13.44 -14.50
N ALA A 133 31.32 -14.42 -14.75
CA ALA A 133 31.68 -15.66 -15.41
C ALA A 133 32.15 -15.44 -16.86
N GLU A 134 31.44 -14.61 -17.62
CA GLU A 134 31.82 -14.22 -18.99
C GLU A 134 33.15 -13.47 -19.03
N LEU A 135 33.36 -12.50 -18.14
CA LEU A 135 34.62 -11.78 -18.02
C LEU A 135 35.78 -12.72 -17.69
N HIS A 136 35.57 -13.66 -16.78
CA HIS A 136 36.59 -14.66 -16.44
C HIS A 136 36.90 -15.56 -17.63
N HIS A 137 35.88 -16.02 -18.35
CA HIS A 137 36.04 -16.84 -19.55
C HIS A 137 36.81 -16.10 -20.65
N LEU A 138 36.41 -14.87 -20.96
CA LEU A 138 37.07 -14.03 -21.95
C LEU A 138 38.52 -13.78 -21.57
N ARG A 139 38.79 -13.49 -20.29
CA ARG A 139 40.16 -13.27 -19.80
C ARG A 139 41.04 -14.50 -20.01
N GLN A 140 40.52 -15.70 -19.70
CA GLN A 140 41.26 -16.95 -19.91
C GLN A 140 41.52 -17.21 -21.39
N GLN A 141 40.55 -16.94 -22.27
CA GLN A 141 40.73 -17.06 -23.71
C GLN A 141 41.82 -16.12 -24.22
N THR A 142 41.76 -14.84 -23.86
CA THR A 142 42.77 -13.84 -24.28
C THR A 142 44.15 -14.18 -23.73
N GLU A 143 44.26 -14.66 -22.49
CA GLU A 143 45.53 -15.13 -21.92
C GLU A 143 46.12 -16.32 -22.71
N ALA A 144 45.27 -17.28 -23.10
CA ALA A 144 45.68 -18.43 -23.90
C ALA A 144 46.12 -18.02 -25.31
N GLU A 145 45.37 -17.13 -25.97
CA GLU A 145 45.70 -16.59 -27.30
C GLU A 145 47.03 -15.82 -27.27
N LEU A 146 47.24 -14.97 -26.27
CA LEU A 146 48.50 -14.25 -26.08
C LEU A 146 49.67 -15.19 -25.83
N ALA A 147 49.48 -16.24 -25.03
CA ALA A 147 50.51 -17.25 -24.80
C ALA A 147 50.88 -17.99 -26.09
N GLN A 148 49.88 -18.38 -26.88
CA GLN A 148 50.07 -19.03 -28.17
C GLN A 148 50.79 -18.11 -29.15
N GLN A 149 50.38 -16.85 -29.28
CA GLN A 149 51.03 -15.87 -30.16
C GLN A 149 52.50 -15.67 -29.78
N ARG A 150 52.79 -15.52 -28.49
CA ARG A 150 54.19 -15.40 -28.00
C ARG A 150 55.02 -16.62 -28.38
N GLN A 151 54.48 -17.82 -28.22
CA GLN A 151 55.16 -19.05 -28.59
C GLN A 151 55.41 -19.13 -30.10
N GLN A 152 54.44 -18.72 -30.92
CA GLN A 152 54.59 -18.67 -32.38
C GLN A 152 55.67 -17.68 -32.79
N THR A 153 55.63 -16.45 -32.27
CA THR A 153 56.64 -15.42 -32.57
C THR A 153 58.05 -15.86 -32.15
N GLU A 154 58.21 -16.49 -30.99
CA GLU A 154 59.52 -17.01 -30.57
C GLU A 154 60.00 -18.14 -31.47
N ALA A 155 59.12 -19.06 -31.86
CA ALA A 155 59.46 -20.14 -32.80
C ALA A 155 59.86 -19.59 -34.19
N GLU A 156 59.14 -18.59 -34.70
CA GLU A 156 59.47 -17.91 -35.95
C GLU A 156 60.82 -17.19 -35.86
N ARG A 157 61.06 -16.47 -34.76
CA ARG A 157 62.34 -15.81 -34.51
C ARG A 157 63.49 -16.80 -34.52
N GLN A 158 63.33 -17.95 -33.86
CA GLN A 158 64.33 -19.02 -33.84
C GLN A 158 64.58 -19.59 -35.24
N ARG A 159 63.52 -19.83 -36.02
CA ARG A 159 63.64 -20.28 -37.41
C ARG A 159 64.37 -19.26 -38.29
N LEU A 160 64.07 -17.97 -38.13
CA LEU A 160 64.75 -16.90 -38.88
C LEU A 160 66.23 -16.83 -38.54
N ILE A 161 66.60 -16.94 -37.25
CA ILE A 161 68.00 -16.97 -36.81
C ILE A 161 68.72 -18.17 -37.40
N GLN A 162 68.16 -19.37 -37.28
CA GLN A 162 68.75 -20.59 -37.84
C GLN A 162 68.90 -20.52 -39.36
N GLY A 163 67.91 -19.95 -40.05
CA GLY A 163 67.97 -19.72 -41.50
C GLY A 163 69.07 -18.74 -41.89
N ALA A 164 69.22 -17.63 -41.14
CA ALA A 164 70.28 -16.65 -41.36
C ALA A 164 71.68 -17.23 -41.10
N GLU A 165 71.86 -18.01 -40.03
CA GLU A 165 73.11 -18.73 -39.73
C GLU A 165 73.45 -19.74 -40.84
N THR A 166 72.46 -20.49 -41.30
CA THR A 166 72.63 -21.44 -42.41
C THR A 166 73.06 -20.73 -43.69
N TYR A 167 72.41 -19.62 -44.04
CA TYR A 167 72.75 -18.81 -45.20
C TYR A 167 74.16 -18.20 -45.08
N ALA A 168 74.51 -17.65 -43.91
CA ALA A 168 75.84 -17.10 -43.67
C ALA A 168 76.94 -18.16 -43.85
N ASN A 169 76.74 -19.36 -43.28
CA ASN A 169 77.67 -20.47 -43.47
C ASN A 169 77.81 -20.89 -44.94
N GLN A 170 76.70 -20.98 -45.69
CA GLN A 170 76.75 -21.30 -47.13
C GLN A 170 77.57 -20.27 -47.93
N VAL A 171 77.36 -18.97 -47.67
CA VAL A 171 78.12 -17.90 -48.33
C VAL A 171 79.60 -17.97 -47.96
N LEU A 172 79.92 -18.20 -46.67
CA LEU A 172 81.31 -18.33 -46.21
C LEU A 172 82.01 -19.54 -46.84
N THR A 173 81.35 -20.71 -46.91
CA THR A 173 81.90 -21.89 -47.57
C THR A 173 82.14 -21.65 -49.06
N LEU A 174 81.22 -20.97 -49.76
CA LEU A 174 81.42 -20.61 -51.17
C LEU A 174 82.62 -19.68 -51.34
N LEU A 175 82.76 -18.67 -50.48
CA LEU A 175 83.90 -17.75 -50.51
C LEU A 175 85.22 -18.49 -50.24
N GLU A 176 85.25 -19.38 -49.26
CA GLU A 176 86.40 -20.22 -48.95
C GLU A 176 86.81 -21.07 -50.17
N GLN A 177 85.84 -21.69 -50.85
CA GLN A 177 86.10 -22.48 -52.04
C GLN A 177 86.67 -21.64 -53.19
N VAL A 178 86.05 -20.50 -53.51
CA VAL A 178 86.51 -19.60 -54.59
C VAL A 178 87.89 -19.03 -54.30
N LEU A 179 88.16 -18.63 -53.05
CA LEU A 179 89.48 -18.13 -52.66
C LEU A 179 90.54 -19.24 -52.71
N GLY A 180 90.19 -20.46 -52.27
CA GLY A 180 91.06 -21.63 -52.34
C GLY A 180 91.46 -21.99 -53.77
N GLU A 181 90.50 -22.03 -54.69
CA GLU A 181 90.75 -22.27 -56.12
C GLU A 181 91.68 -21.20 -56.72
N ASN A 182 91.44 -19.92 -56.41
CA ASN A 182 92.28 -18.84 -56.91
C ASN A 182 93.71 -18.90 -56.35
N LEU A 183 93.87 -19.18 -55.06
CA LEU A 183 95.18 -19.39 -54.45
C LEU A 183 95.93 -20.56 -55.08
N GLN A 184 95.25 -21.68 -55.35
CA GLN A 184 95.84 -22.82 -56.05
C GLN A 184 96.31 -22.43 -57.46
N ARG A 185 95.49 -21.71 -58.23
CA ARG A 185 95.88 -21.22 -59.57
C ARG A 185 97.10 -20.31 -59.50
N VAL A 186 97.16 -19.40 -58.51
CA VAL A 186 98.33 -18.54 -58.28
C VAL A 186 99.58 -19.34 -57.91
N GLN A 187 99.45 -20.34 -57.03
CA GLN A 187 100.56 -21.22 -56.64
C GLN A 187 101.08 -22.03 -57.83
N GLN A 188 100.18 -22.62 -58.63
CA GLN A 188 100.54 -23.34 -59.86
C GLN A 188 101.23 -22.42 -60.86
N GLY A 189 100.72 -21.20 -61.05
CA GLY A 189 101.36 -20.18 -61.88
C GLY A 189 102.77 -19.82 -61.40
N ARG A 190 102.97 -19.66 -60.09
CA ARG A 190 104.30 -19.45 -59.50
C ARG A 190 105.24 -20.65 -59.72
N GLN A 191 104.77 -21.87 -59.50
CA GLN A 191 105.58 -23.08 -59.71
C GLN A 191 106.03 -23.22 -61.17
N GLN A 192 105.16 -22.93 -62.14
CA GLN A 192 105.50 -22.93 -63.57
C GLN A 192 106.58 -21.89 -63.90
N LEU A 193 106.53 -20.71 -63.28
CA LEU A 193 107.57 -19.68 -63.46
C LEU A 193 108.92 -20.10 -62.85
N HIS A 194 108.92 -20.79 -61.70
CA HIS A 194 110.13 -21.36 -61.09
C HIS A 194 110.72 -22.52 -61.92
N GLN A 195 109.88 -23.34 -62.58
CA GLN A 195 110.34 -24.39 -63.50
C GLN A 195 110.90 -23.82 -64.80
N ARG A 196 110.38 -22.68 -65.30
CA ARG A 196 110.96 -21.94 -66.44
C ARG A 196 112.29 -21.23 -66.14
N HIS A 197 112.63 -21.05 -64.87
CA HIS A 197 113.85 -20.36 -64.41
C HIS A 197 114.83 -21.28 -63.66
N SER A 198 114.63 -22.60 -63.68
CA SER A 198 115.69 -23.54 -63.25
C SER A 198 116.62 -23.80 -64.44
N PRO A 199 117.94 -23.52 -64.33
CA PRO A 199 118.91 -23.57 -65.42
C PRO A 199 119.14 -24.98 -65.99
#